data_AF-A0AAE4CC85-F1
#
_entry.id   AF-A0AAE4CC85-F1
#
_cell.length_a   1.000
_cell.length_b   1.000
_cell.length_c   1.000
_cell.angle_alpha   90.00
_cell.angle_beta   90.00
_cell.angle_gamma   90.00
#
_symmetry.space_group_name_H-M   'P 1'
#
loop_
_entity.id
_entity.type
_entity.pdbx_description
1 polymer ?
#
loop_
_entity_poly.entity_id
_entity_poly.type
_entity_poly.pdbx_seq_one_letter_code
_entity_poly.pdbx_strand_id
1 'polypeptide(L)' 'MFGRETPEEMAQEMERVCQALAGAQTFLAGLDQADSARQRTTRVAYSPLRTLVEQAQETADRVLAYLRSGTVE' A
#
# COMPACT_ATOMS: atom_id res chain seq x y z
N MET A 1 -20.11 5.33 -18.07
CA MET A 1 -19.71 6.71 -18.42
C MET A 1 -18.52 7.03 -17.56
N PHE A 2 -17.29 6.74 -18.02
CA PHE A 2 -16.09 7.16 -17.29
C PHE A 2 -15.99 8.67 -17.51
N GLY A 3 -16.43 9.44 -16.52
CA GLY A 3 -16.13 10.87 -16.50
C GLY A 3 -14.62 11.02 -16.59
N ARG A 4 -14.13 12.02 -17.32
CA ARG A 4 -12.70 12.36 -17.28
C ARG A 4 -12.42 12.87 -15.87
N GLU A 5 -12.05 11.97 -14.96
CA GLU A 5 -11.51 12.32 -13.66
C GLU A 5 -10.26 13.16 -13.88
N THR A 6 -10.20 14.30 -13.22
CA THR A 6 -9.05 15.20 -13.29
C THR A 6 -7.83 14.54 -12.65
N PRO A 7 -6.60 14.95 -13.03
CA PRO A 7 -5.39 14.46 -12.39
C PRO A 7 -5.40 14.62 -10.86
N GLU A 8 -6.05 15.67 -10.36
CA GLU A 8 -6.20 15.94 -8.92
C GLU A 8 -7.17 14.97 -8.23
N GLU A 9 -8.34 14.70 -8.83
CA GLU A 9 -9.28 13.69 -8.31
C GLU A 9 -8.62 12.30 -8.28
N MET A 10 -7.88 11.95 -9.34
CA MET A 10 -7.14 10.70 -9.40
C MET A 10 -6.02 10.63 -8.36
N ALA A 11 -5.35 11.76 -8.06
CA ALA A 11 -4.35 11.83 -7.01
C ALA A 11 -4.98 11.59 -5.63
N GLN A 12 -6.14 12.17 -5.35
CA GLN A 12 -6.87 11.96 -4.10
C GLN A 12 -7.31 10.51 -3.93
N GLU A 13 -7.81 9.86 -4.98
CA GLU A 13 -8.12 8.43 -4.92
C GLU A 13 -6.86 7.58 -4.71
N MET A 14 -5.75 7.93 -5.36
CA MET A 14 -4.47 7.23 -5.16
C MET A 14 -3.92 7.42 -3.74
N GLU A 15 -4.13 8.57 -3.11
CA GLU A 15 -3.80 8.79 -1.69
C GLU A 15 -4.58 7.83 -0.79
N ARG A 16 -5.88 7.61 -1.05
CA ARG A 16 -6.69 6.65 -0.31
C ARG A 16 -6.18 5.23 -0.49
N VAL A 17 -5.74 4.87 -1.69
CA VAL A 17 -5.09 3.57 -1.97
C VAL A 17 -3.80 3.43 -1.16
N CYS A 18 -2.95 4.46 -1.15
CA CYS A 18 -1.72 4.47 -0.36
C CYS A 18 -2.00 4.31 1.15
N GLN A 19 -3.03 4.99 1.67
CA GLN A 19 -3.45 4.85 3.07
C GLN A 19 -3.96 3.44 3.39
N ALA A 20 -4.76 2.83 2.50
CA ALA A 20 -5.24 1.48 2.67
C ALA A 20 -4.11 0.44 2.68
N LEU A 21 -3.12 0.61 1.80
CA LEU A 21 -1.93 -0.25 1.75
C LEU A 21 -1.07 -0.11 3.01
N ALA A 22 -0.87 1.10 3.53
CA ALA A 22 -0.20 1.32 4.81
C ALA A 22 -0.95 0.64 5.99
N GLY A 23 -2.30 0.69 5.97
CA GLY A 23 -3.13 -0.04 6.92
C GLY A 23 -2.96 -1.56 6.82
N ALA A 24 -2.95 -2.10 5.59
CA ALA A 24 -2.72 -3.52 5.35
C ALA A 24 -1.35 -4.00 5.88
N GLN A 25 -0.28 -3.22 5.69
CA GLN A 25 1.04 -3.53 6.26
C GLN A 25 1.01 -3.61 7.78
N THR A 26 0.28 -2.70 8.44
CA THR A 26 0.10 -2.71 9.89
C THR A 26 -0.60 -3.98 10.38
N PHE A 27 -1.67 -4.42 9.69
CA PHE A 27 -2.36 -5.65 10.04
C PHE A 27 -1.51 -6.90 9.81
N LEU A 28 -0.75 -6.94 8.70
CA LEU A 28 0.17 -8.05 8.41
C LEU A 28 1.26 -8.15 9.48
N ALA A 29 1.86 -7.03 9.90
CA ALA A 29 2.83 -7.02 10.99
C ALA A 29 2.22 -7.53 12.31
N GLY A 30 0.96 -7.18 12.60
CA GLY A 30 0.24 -7.71 13.76
C GLY A 30 -0.01 -9.23 13.69
N LEU A 31 -0.33 -9.75 12.50
CA LEU A 31 -0.47 -11.20 12.28
C LEU A 31 0.86 -11.93 12.45
N ASP A 32 1.95 -11.40 11.89
CA ASP A 32 3.28 -11.98 12.03
C ASP A 32 3.72 -12.06 13.51
N GLN A 33 3.43 -11.01 14.30
CA GLN A 33 3.68 -11.00 15.74
C GLN A 33 2.81 -12.03 16.48
N ALA A 34 1.51 -12.11 16.17
CA ALA A 34 0.60 -13.06 16.80
C ALA A 34 0.99 -14.51 16.49
N ASP A 35 1.42 -14.79 15.26
CA ASP A 35 1.87 -16.11 14.85
C ASP A 35 3.20 -16.50 15.51
N SER A 36 4.15 -15.57 15.56
CA SER A 36 5.43 -15.74 16.28
C SER A 36 5.21 -16.04 17.77
N ALA A 37 4.27 -15.35 18.41
CA ALA A 37 3.91 -15.57 19.81
C ALA A 37 3.28 -16.97 20.05
N ARG A 38 2.44 -17.45 19.11
CA ARG A 38 1.82 -18.78 19.19
C ARG A 38 2.81 -19.90 18.96
N GLN A 39 3.69 -19.77 17.97
CA GLN A 39 4.59 -20.83 17.55
C GLN A 39 5.88 -20.92 18.38
N ARG A 40 6.13 -19.98 19.31
CA ARG A 40 7.39 -19.84 20.07
C ARG A 40 8.65 -19.90 19.18
N THR A 41 8.49 -19.60 17.91
CA THR A 41 9.50 -19.77 16.88
C THR A 41 9.82 -18.38 16.36
N THR A 42 11.09 -17.98 16.48
CA THR A 42 11.59 -16.65 16.09
C THR A 42 11.79 -16.52 14.57
N ARG A 43 11.29 -17.48 13.79
CA ARG A 43 11.54 -17.52 12.36
C ARG A 43 10.53 -16.60 11.69
N VAL A 44 10.99 -15.39 11.33
CA VAL A 44 10.28 -14.50 10.41
C VAL A 44 10.00 -15.31 9.15
N ALA A 45 8.77 -15.78 9.00
CA ALA A 45 8.36 -16.47 7.81
C ALA A 45 8.36 -15.44 6.69
N TYR A 46 9.07 -15.73 5.60
CA TYR A 46 8.85 -15.03 4.34
C TYR A 46 7.33 -15.02 4.07
N SER A 47 6.74 -13.83 4.03
CA SER A 47 5.31 -13.64 3.86
C SER A 47 5.06 -13.09 2.45
N PRO A 48 4.65 -13.95 1.49
CA PRO A 48 4.35 -13.51 0.12
C PRO A 48 3.34 -12.36 0.09
N LEU A 49 2.39 -12.34 1.03
CA LEU A 49 1.41 -11.25 1.16
C LEU A 49 2.09 -9.94 1.55
N ARG A 50 3.05 -9.96 2.48
CA ARG A 50 3.82 -8.76 2.85
C ARG A 50 4.58 -8.22 1.65
N THR A 51 5.28 -9.08 0.91
CA THR A 51 5.99 -8.71 -0.32
C THR A 51 5.06 -8.08 -1.36
N LEU A 52 3.87 -8.66 -1.57
CA LEU A 52 2.89 -8.11 -2.52
C LEU A 52 2.38 -6.74 -2.10
N VAL A 53 2.12 -6.53 -0.81
CA VAL A 53 1.67 -5.23 -0.28
C VAL A 53 2.79 -4.18 -0.36
N GLU A 54 4.04 -4.55 -0.08
CA GLU A 54 5.21 -3.68 -0.26
C GLU A 54 5.35 -3.23 -1.72
N GLN A 55 5.25 -4.16 -2.68
CA GLN A 55 5.32 -3.85 -4.11
C GLN A 55 4.14 -2.98 -4.58
N ALA A 56 2.94 -3.24 -4.07
CA ALA A 56 1.77 -2.43 -4.36
C ALA A 56 1.94 -1.00 -3.83
N GLN A 57 2.49 -0.83 -2.62
CA GLN A 57 2.78 0.48 -2.04
C GLN A 57 3.78 1.25 -2.89
N GLU A 58 4.92 0.64 -3.24
CA GLU A 58 5.93 1.29 -4.08
C GLU A 58 5.35 1.75 -5.43
N THR A 59 4.47 0.95 -6.02
CA THR A 59 3.83 1.29 -7.29
C THR A 59 2.83 2.44 -7.12
N ALA A 60 2.00 2.39 -6.07
CA ALA A 60 1.02 3.43 -5.76
C ALA A 60 1.70 4.78 -5.47
N ASP A 61 2.81 4.79 -4.74
CA ASP A 61 3.58 5.99 -4.43
C ASP A 61 4.13 6.64 -5.71
N ARG A 62 4.64 5.84 -6.66
CA ARG A 62 5.12 6.34 -7.96
C ARG A 62 3.99 6.94 -8.79
N VAL A 63 2.83 6.28 -8.83
CA VAL A 63 1.66 6.79 -9.55
C VAL A 63 1.17 8.09 -8.92
N LEU A 64 1.09 8.17 -7.58
CA LEU A 64 0.71 9.38 -6.87
C LEU A 64 1.69 10.54 -7.15
N ALA A 65 3.00 10.26 -7.13
CA ALA A 65 4.01 11.24 -7.46
C ALA A 65 3.86 11.76 -8.89
N TYR A 66 3.63 10.86 -9.86
CA TYR A 66 3.36 11.21 -11.24
C TYR A 66 2.13 12.12 -11.37
N LEU A 67 1.00 11.71 -10.77
CA LEU A 67 -0.25 12.48 -10.80
C LEU A 67 -0.07 13.89 -10.24
N ARG A 68 0.63 14.03 -9.10
CA ARG A 68 0.92 15.34 -8.50
C ARG A 68 1.87 16.20 -9.33
N SER A 69 2.85 15.59 -10.00
CA SER A 69 3.79 16.31 -10.86
C SER A 69 3.17 16.80 -12.17
N GLY A 70 2.15 16.08 -12.68
CA GLY A 70 1.41 16.43 -13.90
C GLY A 70 0.29 17.45 -13.69
N THR A 71 0.01 17.86 -12.45
CA THR A 71 -0.99 18.90 -12.12
C THR A 71 -0.40 20.32 -12.16
N VAL A 72 0.91 20.47 -12.41
CA VAL A 72 1.58 21.76 -12.62
C VAL A 72 1.71 22.03 -14.12
N GLU A 73 0.59 22.38 -14.77
CA GLU A 73 0.58 23.09 -16.07
C GLU A 73 -0.27 24.36 -15.96
#